data_AF-A0A7C5YYX8-F1
#
_entry.id   AF-A0A7C5YYX8-F1
#
_cell.length_a   1.000
_cell.length_b   1.000
_cell.length_c   1.000
_cell.angle_alpha   90.00
_cell.angle_beta   90.00
_cell.angle_gamma   90.00
#
_symmetry.space_group_name_H-M   'P 1'
#
loop_
_entity.id
_entity.type
_entity.pdbx_description
1 polymer ?
#
loop_
_entity_poly.entity_id
_entity_poly.type
_entity_poly.pdbx_seq_one_letter_code
_entity_poly.pdbx_strand_id
1 'polypeptide(L)'
;KIVAKNIKPTSIKVKDVMSSPLITITSDSTCVDAAKKMRRNNVKRLPVVDNGKLVGIVSLDDIAVAVPEFTQYLEERLESTKEPLEIKEEITSGICESCGEYSEELKLVNGEWLCESCREDLKSE
;
A
#
# COMPACT_ATOMS: atom_id res chain seq x y z
N LYS A 1 -5.42 0.40 -18.64
CA LYS A 1 -5.29 -0.32 -19.94
C LYS A 1 -6.41 0.03 -20.93
N ILE A 2 -7.68 0.11 -20.51
CA ILE A 2 -8.82 0.39 -21.41
C ILE A 2 -9.24 1.87 -21.39
N VAL A 3 -9.67 2.37 -20.22
CA VAL A 3 -10.16 3.76 -20.08
C VAL A 3 -9.11 4.78 -20.50
N ALA A 4 -7.87 4.63 -20.04
CA ALA A 4 -6.76 5.52 -20.41
C ALA A 4 -6.45 5.56 -21.93
N LYS A 5 -6.90 4.55 -22.70
CA LYS A 5 -6.74 4.50 -24.16
C LYS A 5 -8.02 4.94 -24.90
N ASN A 6 -9.02 5.45 -24.18
CA ASN A 6 -10.35 5.81 -24.70
C ASN A 6 -11.06 4.67 -25.46
N ILE A 7 -10.84 3.42 -25.03
CA ILE A 7 -11.49 2.23 -25.60
C ILE A 7 -12.77 1.97 -24.80
N LYS A 8 -13.88 1.68 -25.50
CA LYS A 8 -15.14 1.31 -24.86
C LYS A 8 -15.03 -0.10 -24.23
N PRO A 9 -15.34 -0.28 -22.93
CA PRO A 9 -15.28 -1.60 -22.30
C PRO A 9 -16.18 -2.66 -22.97
N THR A 10 -17.29 -2.23 -23.59
CA THR A 10 -18.23 -3.12 -24.29
C THR A 10 -17.72 -3.64 -25.63
N SER A 11 -16.65 -3.06 -26.19
CA SER A 11 -16.11 -3.44 -27.50
C SER A 11 -14.84 -4.30 -27.42
N ILE A 12 -14.40 -4.72 -26.22
CA ILE A 12 -13.18 -5.53 -26.02
C ILE A 12 -13.49 -6.73 -25.12
N LYS A 13 -12.82 -7.87 -25.35
CA LYS A 13 -13.02 -9.07 -24.54
C LYS A 13 -12.04 -9.08 -23.36
N VAL A 14 -12.45 -9.69 -22.24
CA VAL A 14 -11.59 -9.83 -21.05
C VAL A 14 -10.27 -10.53 -21.38
N LYS A 15 -10.31 -11.55 -22.25
CA LYS A 15 -9.12 -12.27 -22.69
C LYS A 15 -8.06 -11.39 -23.38
N ASP A 16 -8.47 -10.26 -23.94
CA ASP A 16 -7.58 -9.34 -24.66
C ASP A 16 -6.84 -8.39 -23.70
N VAL A 17 -7.26 -8.33 -22.43
CA VAL A 17 -6.72 -7.41 -21.41
C VAL A 17 -6.19 -8.11 -20.16
N MET A 18 -6.61 -9.35 -19.92
CA MET A 18 -6.20 -10.14 -18.77
C MET A 18 -4.69 -10.40 -18.78
N SER A 19 -4.12 -10.59 -17.60
CA SER A 19 -2.75 -11.07 -17.48
C SER A 19 -2.68 -12.54 -17.92
N SER A 20 -1.70 -12.87 -18.77
CA SER A 20 -1.42 -14.23 -19.22
C SER A 20 0.08 -14.37 -19.50
N PRO A 21 0.74 -15.49 -19.12
CA PRO A 21 0.19 -16.59 -18.32
C PRO A 21 -0.14 -16.15 -16.87
N LEU A 22 -1.08 -16.84 -16.23
CA LEU A 22 -1.42 -16.56 -14.83
C LEU A 22 -0.29 -17.00 -13.90
N ILE A 23 0.00 -16.17 -12.90
CA ILE A 23 0.89 -16.51 -11.80
C ILE A 23 0.02 -17.04 -10.67
N THR A 24 0.17 -18.31 -10.30
CA THR A 24 -0.70 -19.01 -9.34
C THR A 24 0.10 -19.57 -8.16
N ILE A 25 -0.58 -20.02 -7.09
CA ILE A 25 0.01 -20.80 -5.99
C ILE A 25 -0.79 -22.08 -5.76
N THR A 26 -0.25 -23.03 -5.01
CA THR A 26 -0.99 -24.22 -4.54
C THR A 26 -1.67 -23.93 -3.20
N SER A 27 -2.66 -24.74 -2.83
CA SER A 27 -3.32 -24.65 -1.51
C SER A 27 -2.36 -24.90 -0.34
N ASP A 28 -1.27 -25.64 -0.57
CA ASP A 28 -0.26 -25.95 0.45
C ASP A 28 0.79 -24.84 0.62
N SER A 29 0.74 -23.78 -0.20
CA SER A 29 1.69 -22.67 -0.13
C SER A 29 1.46 -21.83 1.14
N THR A 30 2.53 -21.45 1.83
CA THR A 30 2.41 -20.59 3.02
C THR A 30 2.04 -19.15 2.65
N CYS A 31 1.51 -18.38 3.61
CA CYS A 31 1.25 -16.94 3.42
C CYS A 31 2.53 -16.18 3.04
N VAL A 32 3.68 -16.54 3.63
CA VAL A 32 4.98 -15.96 3.31
C VAL A 32 5.38 -16.24 1.86
N ASP A 33 5.18 -17.46 1.37
CA ASP A 33 5.47 -17.82 -0.02
C ASP A 33 4.57 -17.07 -1.00
N ALA A 34 3.27 -17.01 -0.69
CA ALA A 34 2.29 -16.27 -1.47
C ALA A 34 2.71 -14.80 -1.60
N ALA A 35 3.06 -14.15 -0.50
CA ALA A 35 3.43 -12.75 -0.52
C ALA A 35 4.81 -12.49 -1.16
N LYS A 36 5.79 -13.39 -0.97
CA LYS A 36 7.05 -13.35 -1.73
C LYS A 36 6.80 -13.46 -3.23
N LYS A 37 5.88 -14.33 -3.66
CA LYS A 37 5.51 -14.51 -5.07
C LYS A 37 4.77 -13.30 -5.62
N MET A 38 3.86 -12.70 -4.83
CA MET A 38 3.18 -11.44 -5.13
C MET A 38 4.21 -10.33 -5.40
N ARG A 39 5.14 -10.12 -4.46
CA ARG A 39 6.20 -9.11 -4.57
C ARG A 39 7.09 -9.32 -5.79
N ARG A 40 7.62 -10.54 -5.98
CA ARG A 40 8.52 -10.88 -7.10
C ARG A 40 7.88 -10.61 -8.47
N ASN A 41 6.57 -10.79 -8.58
CA ASN A 41 5.86 -10.61 -9.84
C ASN A 41 5.09 -9.28 -9.93
N ASN A 42 5.23 -8.41 -8.92
CA ASN A 42 4.50 -7.14 -8.81
C ASN A 42 2.97 -7.30 -8.97
N VAL A 43 2.40 -8.31 -8.31
CA VAL A 43 0.95 -8.57 -8.28
C VAL A 43 0.47 -8.57 -6.83
N LYS A 44 -0.77 -8.14 -6.58
CA LYS A 44 -1.36 -8.10 -5.23
C LYS A 44 -2.31 -9.24 -4.92
N ARG A 45 -2.55 -10.13 -5.89
CA ARG A 45 -3.48 -11.26 -5.78
C ARG A 45 -2.95 -12.44 -6.56
N LEU A 46 -3.16 -13.63 -6.03
CA LEU A 46 -2.77 -14.89 -6.63
C LEU A 46 -3.97 -15.84 -6.67
N PRO A 47 -4.31 -16.40 -7.84
CA PRO A 47 -5.21 -17.54 -7.91
C PRO A 47 -4.55 -18.77 -7.24
N VAL A 48 -5.31 -19.47 -6.42
CA VAL A 48 -4.93 -20.72 -5.78
C VAL A 48 -5.41 -21.86 -6.67
N VAL A 49 -4.49 -22.65 -7.20
CA VAL A 49 -4.75 -23.76 -8.10
C VAL A 49 -4.23 -25.05 -7.47
N ASP A 50 -5.12 -26.03 -7.34
CA ASP A 50 -4.77 -27.36 -6.89
C ASP A 50 -5.30 -28.40 -7.89
N ASN A 51 -4.49 -29.41 -8.20
CA ASN A 51 -4.79 -30.46 -9.18
C ASN A 51 -5.32 -29.91 -10.53
N GLY A 52 -4.74 -28.80 -10.99
CA GLY A 52 -5.12 -28.13 -12.24
C GLY A 52 -6.46 -27.36 -12.19
N LYS A 53 -7.10 -27.28 -11.02
CA LYS A 53 -8.36 -26.57 -10.81
C LYS A 53 -8.14 -25.32 -9.98
N LEU A 54 -8.81 -24.23 -10.36
CA LEU A 54 -8.88 -23.02 -9.55
C LEU A 54 -9.75 -23.32 -8.32
N VAL A 55 -9.18 -23.24 -7.14
CA VAL A 55 -9.87 -23.50 -5.86
C VAL A 55 -10.12 -22.23 -5.04
N GLY A 56 -9.45 -21.12 -5.37
CA GLY A 56 -9.66 -19.86 -4.68
C GLY A 56 -8.76 -18.73 -5.17
N ILE A 57 -8.80 -17.61 -4.47
CA ILE A 57 -7.94 -16.44 -4.69
C ILE A 57 -7.50 -15.95 -3.31
N VAL A 58 -6.21 -15.60 -3.18
CA VAL A 58 -5.68 -14.90 -2.01
C VAL A 58 -5.11 -13.55 -2.42
N SER A 59 -5.40 -12.52 -1.65
CA SER A 59 -4.88 -11.17 -1.82
C SER A 59 -3.85 -10.83 -0.73
N LEU A 60 -3.07 -9.78 -0.99
CA LEU A 60 -2.14 -9.25 0.00
C LEU A 60 -2.89 -8.75 1.25
N ASP A 61 -4.10 -8.22 1.08
CA ASP A 61 -4.92 -7.71 2.18
C ASP A 61 -5.41 -8.87 3.07
N ASP A 62 -5.78 -10.01 2.48
CA ASP A 62 -6.13 -11.23 3.22
C ASP A 62 -4.95 -11.70 4.09
N ILE A 63 -3.73 -11.65 3.54
CA ILE A 63 -2.51 -12.04 4.26
C ILE A 63 -2.21 -11.04 5.39
N ALA A 64 -2.35 -9.74 5.14
CA ALA A 64 -2.09 -8.70 6.13
C ALA A 64 -3.04 -8.81 7.35
N VAL A 65 -4.30 -9.20 7.13
CA VAL A 65 -5.26 -9.45 8.20
C VAL A 65 -4.97 -10.76 8.92
N ALA A 66 -4.60 -11.82 8.20
CA ALA A 66 -4.38 -13.14 8.78
C ALA A 66 -3.04 -13.27 9.54
N VAL A 67 -2.04 -12.47 9.17
CA VAL A 67 -0.70 -12.49 9.75
C VAL A 67 -0.27 -11.04 10.04
N PRO A 68 -0.64 -10.45 11.19
CA PRO A 68 -0.35 -9.05 11.50
C PRO A 68 1.15 -8.71 11.47
N GLU A 69 2.00 -9.65 11.87
CA GLU A 69 3.47 -9.52 11.86
C GLU A 69 4.04 -9.46 10.42
N PHE A 70 3.25 -9.81 9.41
CA PHE A 70 3.67 -9.83 8.02
C PHE A 70 3.92 -8.43 7.44
N THR A 71 3.30 -7.39 8.01
CA THR A 71 3.52 -5.98 7.63
C THR A 71 5.01 -5.61 7.72
N GLN A 72 5.70 -6.11 8.76
CA GLN A 72 7.13 -5.90 8.99
C GLN A 72 8.01 -6.56 7.92
N TYR A 73 7.57 -7.68 7.33
CA TYR A 73 8.35 -8.42 6.33
C TYR A 73 8.30 -7.80 4.91
N LEU A 74 7.29 -6.96 4.62
CA LEU A 74 7.22 -6.24 3.35
C LEU A 74 8.26 -5.12 3.27
N GLU A 75 8.65 -4.58 4.44
CA GLU A 75 9.65 -3.53 4.59
C GLU A 75 11.09 -4.04 4.45
N GLU A 76 11.35 -5.33 4.73
CA GLU A 76 12.67 -5.99 4.75
C GLU A 76 13.40 -6.14 3.39
N ARG A 77 13.15 -5.27 2.41
CA ARG A 77 14.05 -5.11 1.24
C ARG A 77 14.08 -3.67 0.70
N LEU A 78 13.66 -2.69 1.49
CA LEU A 78 13.93 -1.28 1.22
C LEU A 78 15.26 -0.82 1.86
N GLU A 79 15.84 -1.61 2.77
CA GLU A 79 17.08 -1.26 3.48
C GLU A 79 18.37 -1.40 2.66
N SER A 80 18.34 -1.96 1.44
CA SER A 80 19.55 -1.90 0.58
C SER A 80 19.65 -0.63 -0.27
N THR A 81 18.68 0.30 -0.20
CA THR A 81 18.83 1.61 -0.85
C THR A 81 18.26 2.82 -0.13
N LYS A 82 17.60 2.74 1.03
CA LYS A 82 17.26 3.94 1.81
C LYS A 82 17.42 3.70 3.30
N GLU A 83 18.04 4.67 3.95
CA GLU A 83 18.19 4.84 5.40
C GLU A 83 16.90 4.48 6.16
N PRO A 84 17.01 3.99 7.41
CA PRO A 84 15.84 3.54 8.17
C PRO A 84 14.78 4.63 8.19
N LEU A 85 13.57 4.29 7.75
CA LEU A 85 12.40 5.13 7.90
C LEU A 85 12.08 5.17 9.40
N GLU A 86 12.67 6.13 10.09
CA GLU A 86 12.13 6.63 11.34
C GLU A 86 10.66 6.97 11.07
N ILE A 87 9.76 6.35 11.84
CA ILE A 87 8.38 6.83 11.99
C ILE A 87 8.50 8.20 12.65
N LYS A 88 8.76 9.23 11.84
CA LYS A 88 8.68 10.62 12.28
C LYS A 88 7.19 10.90 12.44
N GLU A 89 6.83 11.24 13.67
CA GLU A 89 5.53 11.79 14.08
C GLU A 89 4.86 12.52 12.90
N GLU A 90 3.66 12.09 12.56
CA GLU A 90 2.87 12.47 11.39
C GLU A 90 3.10 13.93 10.95
N ILE A 91 4.01 14.13 9.99
CA ILE A 91 4.06 15.37 9.22
C ILE A 91 2.91 15.27 8.23
N THR A 92 1.84 16.01 8.49
CA THR A 92 0.67 16.10 7.62
C THR A 92 0.68 17.46 6.92
N SER A 93 0.26 17.51 5.66
CA SER A 93 0.01 18.76 4.96
C SER A 93 -1.49 19.08 5.01
N GLY A 94 -1.84 20.35 5.22
CA GLY A 94 -3.22 20.75 5.45
C GLY A 94 -3.35 22.20 5.91
N ILE A 95 -4.52 22.56 6.41
CA ILE A 95 -4.81 23.90 6.95
C ILE A 95 -4.45 23.94 8.44
N CYS A 96 -3.65 24.92 8.85
CA CYS A 96 -3.34 25.18 10.26
C CYS A 96 -4.61 25.63 11.00
N GLU A 97 -4.88 25.03 12.16
CA GLU A 97 -6.08 25.33 12.96
C GLU A 97 -5.97 26.65 13.74
N SER A 98 -4.77 27.22 13.89
CA SER A 98 -4.54 28.52 14.54
C SER A 98 -4.60 29.70 13.57
N CYS A 99 -3.85 29.67 12.45
CA CYS A 99 -3.79 30.78 11.50
C CYS A 99 -4.66 30.62 10.26
N GLY A 100 -5.15 29.41 9.96
CA GLY A 100 -5.97 29.13 8.78
C GLY A 100 -5.21 29.07 7.46
N GLU A 101 -3.87 29.19 7.46
CA GLU A 101 -3.05 29.02 6.25
C GLU A 101 -2.70 27.55 5.99
N TYR A 102 -2.54 27.22 4.71
CA TYR A 102 -2.07 25.91 4.30
C TYR A 102 -0.57 25.77 4.61
N SER A 103 -0.21 24.64 5.22
CA SER A 103 1.17 24.29 5.53
C SER A 103 1.47 22.87 5.04
N GLU A 104 2.68 22.67 4.52
CA GLU A 104 3.20 21.35 4.18
C GLU A 104 3.71 20.59 5.43
N GLU A 105 3.79 21.25 6.59
CA GLU A 105 4.37 20.72 7.82
C GLU A 105 3.53 21.06 9.06
N LEU A 106 2.35 20.43 9.17
CA LEU A 106 1.54 20.47 10.39
C LEU A 106 2.04 19.44 11.42
N LYS A 107 1.94 19.81 12.70
CA LYS A 107 2.14 18.91 13.84
C LYS A 107 0.98 19.07 14.81
N LEU A 108 0.56 17.96 15.40
CA LEU A 108 -0.47 17.95 16.43
C LEU A 108 0.13 18.45 17.76
N VAL A 109 -0.34 19.60 18.24
CA VAL A 109 0.06 20.21 19.52
C VAL A 109 -1.20 20.46 20.33
N ASN A 110 -1.29 19.86 21.53
CA ASN A 110 -2.45 19.99 22.42
C ASN A 110 -3.81 19.64 21.76
N GLY A 111 -3.79 18.77 20.74
CA GLY A 111 -5.00 18.37 20.01
C GLY A 111 -5.34 19.25 18.79
N GLU A 112 -4.53 20.26 18.49
CA GLU A 112 -4.69 21.12 17.31
C GLU A 112 -3.55 20.92 16.29
N TRP A 113 -3.87 20.95 15.01
CA TRP A 113 -2.88 20.85 13.92
C TRP A 113 -2.30 22.23 13.60
N LEU A 114 -1.05 22.47 13.99
CA LEU A 114 -0.41 23.78 13.89
C LEU A 114 0.76 23.77 12.92
N CYS A 115 0.94 24.85 12.16
CA CYS A 115 2.12 25.07 11.30
C CYS A 115 3.36 25.48 12.12
N GLU A 116 4.54 25.54 11.50
CA GLU A 116 5.80 25.87 12.18
C GLU A 116 5.74 27.20 12.93
N SER A 117 5.29 28.27 12.28
CA SER A 117 5.20 29.60 12.88
C SER A 117 4.31 29.62 14.13
N CYS A 118 3.09 29.09 14.03
CA CYS A 118 2.16 29.05 15.18
C CYS A 118 2.69 28.21 16.35
N ARG A 119 3.53 27.20 16.09
CA ARG A 119 4.16 26.40 17.15
C ARG A 119 5.32 27.14 17.83
N GLU A 120 6.06 27.96 17.09
CA GLU A 120 7.13 28.79 17.66
C GLU A 120 6.58 29.88 18.56
N ASP A 121 5.45 30.48 18.17
CA ASP A 121 4.75 31.48 18.98
C ASP A 121 4.32 30.91 20.33
N LEU A 122 3.78 29.68 20.37
CA LEU A 122 3.40 28.98 21.61
C LEU A 122 4.58 28.67 22.55
N LYS A 123 5.81 28.62 22.03
CA LYS A 123 7.02 28.39 22.86
C LYS A 123 7.59 29.66 23.45
N SER A 124 7.09 30.82 23.01
CA SER A 124 7.58 32.15 23.39
C SER A 124 6.81 32.80 24.55
N GLU A 125 5.82 32.09 25.12
CA GLU A 125 5.00 32.48 26.28
C GLU A 125 5.32 31.67 27.55
#